data_AF-A0A0F0H8H9-F1
#
_entry.id   AF-A0A0F0H8H9-F1
#
_cell.length_a   1.000
_cell.length_b   1.000
_cell.length_c   1.000
_cell.angle_alpha   90.00
_cell.angle_beta   90.00
_cell.angle_gamma   90.00
#
_symmetry.space_group_name_H-M   'P 1'
#
loop_
_entity.id
_entity.type
_entity.pdbx_description
1 polymer ?
#
loop_
_entity_poly.entity_id
_entity_poly.type
_entity_poly.pdbx_seq_one_letter_code
_entity_poly.pdbx_strand_id
1 'polypeptide(L)'
;MHGTLAGEAVGPDGPQAMTLSVFGDGMVLTEDDGTGSPRVYRWAQVARLWCANDVDGSHAPDGMVVTQWVHVLRMEFTDGTVFASRMTDPPIATPEAVFLSGRMSPSPPSAIAPLVDRIRGPVTALHLARARGSLAAGEEVEFGPLTATADGLRHDGKDISWHSITSCRYGVVIADEDESELGALLRMEYRAAEGGAYGFPFHWLRIPALDVPDMDVLIGLVDENRT
;
A
#
# COMPACT_ATOMS: atom_id res chain seq x y z
N MET A 1 -17.59 0.42 -17.16
CA MET A 1 -16.35 0.43 -17.97
C MET A 1 -15.32 -0.42 -17.25
N HIS A 2 -14.94 -1.55 -17.84
CA HIS A 2 -13.91 -2.47 -17.34
C HIS A 2 -12.53 -1.87 -17.56
N GLY A 3 -11.60 -2.07 -16.63
CA GLY A 3 -10.20 -1.65 -16.78
C GLY A 3 -9.30 -2.88 -16.73
N THR A 4 -8.15 -2.80 -17.39
CA THR A 4 -7.17 -3.90 -17.46
C THR A 4 -5.79 -3.44 -17.00
N LEU A 5 -5.08 -4.31 -16.30
CA LEU A 5 -3.70 -4.09 -15.84
C LEU A 5 -2.81 -5.20 -16.37
N ALA A 6 -1.72 -4.84 -17.05
CA ALA A 6 -0.68 -5.79 -17.38
C ALA A 6 0.15 -6.10 -16.11
N GLY A 7 0.61 -7.32 -15.97
CA GLY A 7 1.43 -7.75 -14.85
C GLY A 7 1.99 -9.15 -15.06
N GLU A 8 2.47 -9.72 -13.97
CA GLU A 8 2.99 -11.08 -13.91
C GLU A 8 2.23 -11.83 -12.83
N ALA A 9 1.83 -13.08 -13.11
CA ALA A 9 1.37 -13.98 -12.07
C ALA A 9 2.39 -15.07 -11.84
N VAL A 10 2.75 -15.28 -10.57
CA VAL A 10 3.51 -16.45 -10.13
C VAL A 10 2.49 -17.50 -9.68
N GLY A 11 2.34 -18.53 -10.52
CA GLY A 11 1.55 -19.71 -10.23
C GLY A 11 2.43 -20.93 -9.96
N PRO A 12 1.84 -22.13 -9.82
CA PRO A 12 2.59 -23.39 -9.68
C PRO A 12 3.54 -23.65 -10.86
N ASP A 13 3.25 -23.11 -12.04
CA ASP A 13 4.05 -23.26 -13.26
C ASP A 13 5.13 -22.18 -13.42
N GLY A 14 5.35 -21.35 -12.38
CA GLY A 14 6.30 -20.25 -12.40
C GLY A 14 5.69 -18.91 -12.82
N PRO A 15 6.55 -17.89 -13.07
CA PRO A 15 6.10 -16.55 -13.45
C PRO A 15 5.62 -16.49 -14.90
N GLN A 16 4.46 -15.87 -15.12
CA GLN A 16 3.82 -15.75 -16.43
C GLN A 16 3.27 -14.34 -16.64
N ALA A 17 3.48 -13.77 -17.82
CA ALA A 17 2.89 -12.49 -18.21
C ALA A 17 1.37 -12.61 -18.36
N MET A 18 0.64 -11.70 -17.69
CA MET A 18 -0.80 -11.79 -17.53
C MET A 18 -1.45 -10.41 -17.62
N THR A 19 -2.66 -10.40 -18.16
CA THR A 19 -3.58 -9.28 -18.09
C THR A 19 -4.63 -9.54 -17.00
N LEU A 20 -4.71 -8.63 -16.03
CA LEU A 20 -5.75 -8.57 -15.01
C LEU A 20 -6.88 -7.67 -15.48
N SER A 21 -8.06 -8.25 -15.68
CA SER A 21 -9.30 -7.52 -15.99
C SER A 21 -10.16 -7.35 -14.75
N VAL A 22 -10.58 -6.12 -14.45
CA VAL A 22 -11.38 -5.79 -13.25
C VAL A 22 -12.87 -5.65 -13.59
N PHE A 23 -13.70 -6.36 -12.82
CA PHE A 23 -15.16 -6.38 -12.90
C PHE A 23 -15.76 -5.91 -11.56
N GLY A 24 -17.09 -5.74 -11.51
CA GLY A 24 -17.74 -5.22 -10.30
C GLY A 24 -17.60 -6.16 -9.09
N ASP A 25 -17.57 -7.47 -9.33
CA ASP A 25 -17.62 -8.53 -8.32
C ASP A 25 -16.34 -9.39 -8.26
N GLY A 26 -15.28 -8.96 -8.95
CA GLY A 26 -14.02 -9.66 -8.97
C GLY A 26 -13.14 -9.30 -10.15
N MET A 27 -12.30 -10.25 -10.55
CA MET A 27 -11.30 -10.07 -11.57
C MET A 27 -11.06 -11.35 -12.37
N VAL A 28 -10.47 -11.19 -13.54
CA VAL A 28 -10.05 -12.29 -14.40
C VAL A 28 -8.59 -12.09 -14.77
N LEU A 29 -7.77 -13.12 -14.56
CA LEU A 29 -6.40 -13.20 -15.08
C LEU A 29 -6.41 -13.97 -16.41
N THR A 30 -5.84 -13.37 -17.44
CA THR A 30 -5.66 -13.98 -18.76
C THR A 30 -4.19 -13.95 -19.14
N GLU A 31 -3.65 -15.09 -19.57
CA GLU A 31 -2.29 -15.17 -20.13
C GLU A 31 -2.20 -14.31 -21.39
N ASP A 32 -1.10 -13.55 -21.52
CA ASP A 32 -0.93 -12.61 -22.63
C ASP A 32 -0.75 -13.31 -23.98
N ASP A 33 -0.26 -14.56 -24.00
CA ASP A 33 -0.15 -15.37 -25.21
C ASP A 33 -1.50 -16.00 -25.64
N GLY A 34 -2.55 -15.86 -24.82
CA GLY A 34 -3.89 -16.37 -25.07
C GLY A 34 -4.00 -17.89 -25.10
N THR A 35 -2.98 -18.63 -24.65
CA THR A 35 -2.96 -20.09 -24.71
C THR A 35 -3.50 -20.75 -23.45
N GLY A 36 -3.43 -20.07 -22.30
CA GLY A 36 -4.00 -20.52 -21.04
C GLY A 36 -5.50 -20.28 -20.89
N SER A 37 -6.11 -21.05 -19.99
CA SER A 37 -7.50 -20.85 -19.59
C SER A 37 -7.59 -19.68 -18.60
N PRO A 38 -8.51 -18.71 -18.81
CA PRO A 38 -8.67 -17.57 -17.91
C PRO A 38 -8.97 -18.01 -16.47
N ARG A 39 -8.30 -17.41 -15.49
CA ARG A 39 -8.54 -17.68 -14.06
C ARG A 39 -9.44 -16.58 -13.49
N VAL A 40 -10.55 -16.98 -12.88
CA VAL A 40 -11.56 -16.05 -12.34
C VAL A 40 -11.45 -16.01 -10.83
N TYR A 41 -11.30 -14.80 -10.28
CA TYR A 41 -11.20 -14.57 -8.84
C TYR A 41 -12.28 -13.59 -8.37
N ARG A 42 -12.98 -13.96 -7.29
CA ARG A 42 -13.83 -13.04 -6.51
C ARG A 42 -12.98 -12.22 -5.56
N TRP A 43 -13.45 -11.04 -5.17
CA TRP A 43 -12.77 -10.21 -4.16
C TRP A 43 -12.51 -10.98 -2.86
N ALA A 44 -13.43 -11.86 -2.46
CA ALA A 44 -13.30 -12.70 -1.27
C ALA A 44 -12.15 -13.73 -1.35
N GLN A 45 -11.64 -14.03 -2.54
CA GLN A 45 -10.52 -14.94 -2.78
C GLN A 45 -9.17 -14.22 -2.77
N VAL A 46 -9.15 -12.89 -2.65
CA VAL A 46 -7.92 -12.17 -2.31
C VAL A 46 -7.62 -12.47 -0.85
N ALA A 47 -6.42 -12.98 -0.58
CA ALA A 47 -5.91 -13.27 0.75
C ALA A 47 -5.16 -12.06 1.32
N ARG A 48 -4.34 -11.40 0.50
CA ARG A 48 -3.55 -10.20 0.86
C ARG A 48 -3.45 -9.23 -0.30
N LEU A 49 -3.45 -7.94 0.00
CA LEU A 49 -3.27 -6.87 -0.99
C LEU A 49 -2.14 -5.93 -0.56
N TRP A 50 -1.20 -5.64 -1.46
CA TRP A 50 -0.22 -4.56 -1.30
C TRP A 50 -0.43 -3.53 -2.40
N CYS A 51 -0.49 -2.27 -1.98
CA CYS A 51 -0.52 -1.11 -2.87
C CYS A 51 0.54 -0.13 -2.38
N ALA A 52 1.51 0.18 -3.22
CA ALA A 52 2.53 1.18 -2.94
C ALA A 52 2.78 2.02 -4.18
N ASN A 53 3.00 3.32 -3.99
CA ASN A 53 3.38 4.23 -5.05
C ASN A 53 4.80 4.71 -4.82
N ASP A 54 5.60 4.69 -5.87
CA ASP A 54 6.96 5.21 -5.87
C ASP A 54 7.09 6.32 -6.92
N VAL A 55 8.20 7.03 -6.89
CA VAL A 55 8.51 8.06 -7.87
C VAL A 55 9.92 7.83 -8.40
N ASP A 56 10.01 7.41 -9.67
CA ASP A 56 11.27 7.37 -10.39
C ASP A 56 11.60 8.81 -10.86
N GLY A 57 12.77 9.33 -10.49
CA GLY A 57 13.19 10.70 -10.79
C GLY A 57 14.53 10.75 -11.51
N SER A 58 14.66 11.65 -12.49
CA SER A 58 15.95 11.94 -13.12
C SER A 58 16.13 13.43 -13.38
N HIS A 59 17.35 13.94 -13.17
CA HIS A 59 17.70 15.30 -13.57
C HIS A 59 17.77 15.38 -15.09
N ALA A 60 17.09 16.36 -15.66
CA ALA A 60 17.20 16.74 -17.06
C ALA A 60 18.07 18.00 -17.20
N PRO A 61 18.59 18.30 -18.41
CA PRO A 61 19.23 19.58 -18.67
C PRO A 61 18.32 20.76 -18.29
N ASP A 62 18.94 21.93 -18.08
CA ASP A 62 18.26 23.21 -17.83
C ASP A 62 17.50 23.34 -16.49
N GLY A 63 17.95 22.62 -15.45
CA GLY A 63 17.39 22.76 -14.09
C GLY A 63 15.98 22.18 -13.95
N MET A 64 15.69 21.13 -14.72
CA MET A 64 14.43 20.40 -14.71
C MET A 64 14.62 19.02 -14.07
N VAL A 65 13.60 18.55 -13.37
CA VAL A 65 13.51 17.19 -12.83
C VAL A 65 12.34 16.50 -13.54
N VAL A 66 12.63 15.34 -14.14
CA VAL A 66 11.62 14.49 -14.78
C VAL A 66 11.26 13.39 -13.79
N THR A 67 10.01 13.40 -13.33
CA THR A 67 9.46 12.42 -12.39
C THR A 67 8.43 11.55 -13.06
N GLN A 68 8.44 10.26 -12.74
CA GLN A 68 7.46 9.29 -13.19
C GLN A 68 6.89 8.57 -11.98
N TRP A 69 5.57 8.62 -11.84
CA TRP A 69 4.88 7.88 -10.78
C TRP A 69 4.77 6.42 -11.14
N VAL A 70 5.20 5.58 -10.20
CA VAL A 70 5.18 4.13 -10.30
C VAL A 70 4.13 3.62 -9.32
N HIS A 71 3.19 2.82 -9.80
CA HIS A 71 2.20 2.14 -8.97
C HIS A 71 2.56 0.67 -8.92
N VAL A 72 2.80 0.16 -7.71
CA VAL A 72 3.08 -1.24 -7.44
C VAL A 72 1.84 -1.85 -6.78
N LEU A 73 1.26 -2.82 -7.46
CA LEU A 73 0.14 -3.62 -6.99
C LEU A 73 0.61 -5.06 -6.85
N ARG A 74 0.43 -5.67 -5.68
CA ARG A 74 0.61 -7.11 -5.48
C ARG A 74 -0.62 -7.67 -4.80
N MET A 75 -1.10 -8.81 -5.28
CA MET A 75 -2.23 -9.54 -4.72
C MET A 75 -1.82 -11.00 -4.54
N GLU A 76 -2.15 -11.54 -3.37
CA GLU A 76 -2.06 -12.96 -3.10
C GLU A 76 -3.47 -13.51 -3.00
N PHE A 77 -3.73 -14.63 -3.67
CA PHE A 77 -5.02 -15.31 -3.68
C PHE A 77 -5.00 -16.50 -2.73
N THR A 78 -6.17 -16.93 -2.27
CA THR A 78 -6.33 -18.05 -1.33
C THR A 78 -5.84 -19.40 -1.86
N ASP A 79 -5.67 -19.54 -3.18
CA ASP A 79 -5.10 -20.73 -3.81
C ASP A 79 -3.56 -20.69 -3.91
N GLY A 80 -2.93 -19.65 -3.36
CA GLY A 80 -1.48 -19.43 -3.42
C GLY A 80 -0.99 -18.71 -4.67
N THR A 81 -1.87 -18.38 -5.61
CA THR A 81 -1.49 -17.57 -6.79
C THR A 81 -1.10 -16.17 -6.33
N VAL A 82 -0.03 -15.62 -6.89
CA VAL A 82 0.39 -14.24 -6.65
C VAL A 82 0.36 -13.47 -7.96
N PHE A 83 -0.36 -12.35 -8.02
CA PHE A 83 -0.30 -11.40 -9.12
C PHE A 83 0.47 -10.16 -8.69
N ALA A 84 1.39 -9.69 -9.52
CA ALA A 84 2.13 -8.46 -9.32
C ALA A 84 2.10 -7.59 -10.58
N SER A 85 1.92 -6.30 -10.41
CA SER A 85 1.92 -5.33 -11.50
C SER A 85 2.69 -4.09 -11.06
N ARG A 86 3.64 -3.68 -11.91
CA ARG A 86 4.33 -2.39 -11.82
C ARG A 86 3.88 -1.55 -12.99
N MET A 87 3.13 -0.50 -12.72
CA MET A 87 2.55 0.39 -13.72
C MET A 87 3.17 1.77 -13.56
N THR A 88 3.29 2.52 -14.65
CA THR A 88 3.82 3.87 -14.60
C THR A 88 2.89 4.85 -15.27
N ASP A 89 2.63 5.98 -14.61
CA ASP A 89 1.99 7.11 -15.28
C ASP A 89 2.99 7.76 -16.26
N PRO A 90 2.53 8.57 -17.23
CA PRO A 90 3.43 9.35 -18.07
C PRO A 90 4.37 10.24 -17.23
N PRO A 91 5.65 10.41 -17.64
CA PRO A 91 6.58 11.26 -16.92
C PRO A 91 6.15 12.74 -16.99
N ILE A 92 6.44 13.47 -15.91
CA ILE A 92 6.16 14.90 -15.76
C ILE A 92 7.49 15.62 -15.56
N ALA A 93 7.73 16.67 -16.35
CA ALA A 93 8.87 17.55 -16.17
C ALA A 93 8.49 18.74 -15.28
N THR A 94 9.23 18.92 -14.20
CA THR A 94 9.01 19.98 -13.20
C THR A 94 10.31 20.75 -12.98
N PRO A 95 10.31 22.09 -12.88
CA PRO A 95 11.51 22.83 -12.49
C PRO A 95 12.06 22.37 -11.14
N GLU A 96 13.38 22.22 -11.02
CA GLU A 96 14.05 21.67 -9.83
C GLU A 96 13.69 22.42 -8.54
N ALA A 97 13.64 23.75 -8.58
CA ALA A 97 13.23 24.55 -7.43
C ALA A 97 11.78 24.27 -6.97
N VAL A 98 10.89 23.87 -7.89
CA VAL A 98 9.52 23.47 -7.56
C VAL A 98 9.50 22.05 -7.01
N PHE A 99 10.27 21.13 -7.60
CA PHE A 99 10.44 19.76 -7.12
C PHE A 99 10.94 19.72 -5.67
N LEU A 100 12.05 20.42 -5.38
CA LEU A 100 12.66 20.48 -4.05
C LEU A 100 11.78 21.15 -2.99
N SER A 101 10.87 22.03 -3.40
CA SER A 101 9.93 22.67 -2.46
C SER A 101 8.85 21.73 -1.92
N GLY A 102 8.80 20.47 -2.37
CA GLY A 102 7.76 19.50 -2.02
C GLY A 102 6.37 19.86 -2.53
N ARG A 103 6.23 20.94 -3.31
CA ARG A 103 4.97 21.42 -3.88
C ARG A 103 4.55 20.69 -5.15
N MET A 104 5.09 19.49 -5.39
CA MET A 104 4.49 18.61 -6.39
C MET A 104 3.09 18.23 -5.92
N SER A 105 2.13 18.21 -6.84
CA SER A 105 0.79 17.70 -6.50
C SER A 105 0.95 16.29 -5.92
N PRO A 106 0.44 15.99 -4.71
CA PRO A 106 0.45 14.64 -4.15
C PRO A 106 -0.43 13.68 -4.97
N SER A 107 -1.12 14.20 -5.98
CA SER A 107 -1.96 13.48 -6.91
C SER A 107 -1.67 13.99 -8.33
N PRO A 108 -0.63 13.47 -9.01
CA PRO A 108 -0.49 13.69 -10.45
C PRO A 108 -1.77 13.20 -11.16
N PRO A 109 -2.12 13.74 -12.33
CA PRO A 109 -3.13 13.13 -13.18
C PRO A 109 -2.73 11.67 -13.47
N SER A 110 -3.51 10.72 -12.95
CA SER A 110 -3.22 9.29 -13.06
C SER A 110 -4.37 8.56 -13.74
N ALA A 111 -4.05 7.84 -14.81
CA ALA A 111 -5.01 6.91 -15.43
C ALA A 111 -5.06 5.57 -14.67
N ILE A 112 -4.03 5.29 -13.86
CA ILE A 112 -3.84 4.04 -13.13
C ILE A 112 -4.55 4.07 -11.77
N ALA A 113 -4.42 5.17 -11.02
CA ALA A 113 -4.97 5.26 -9.65
C ALA A 113 -6.48 4.93 -9.56
N PRO A 114 -7.35 5.43 -10.47
CA PRO A 114 -8.78 5.06 -10.43
C PRO A 114 -9.05 3.57 -10.67
N LEU A 115 -8.14 2.85 -11.34
CA LEU A 115 -8.27 1.41 -11.56
C LEU A 115 -7.77 0.62 -10.36
N VAL A 116 -6.66 1.03 -9.74
CA VAL A 116 -6.18 0.47 -8.47
C VAL A 116 -7.24 0.63 -7.37
N ASP A 117 -7.90 1.78 -7.30
CA ASP A 117 -8.96 2.04 -6.32
C ASP A 117 -10.18 1.11 -6.46
N ARG A 118 -10.49 0.65 -7.67
CA ARG A 118 -11.57 -0.32 -7.90
C ARG A 118 -11.24 -1.71 -7.38
N ILE A 119 -9.97 -2.04 -7.25
CA ILE A 119 -9.50 -3.28 -6.62
C ILE A 119 -9.43 -3.06 -5.10
N ARG A 120 -8.75 -1.99 -4.70
CA ARG A 120 -8.44 -1.65 -3.31
C ARG A 120 -9.69 -1.48 -2.45
N GLY A 121 -10.67 -0.69 -2.90
CA GLY A 121 -11.88 -0.42 -2.12
C GLY A 121 -12.65 -1.67 -1.67
N PRO A 122 -13.09 -2.55 -2.60
CA PRO A 122 -13.80 -3.78 -2.26
C PRO A 122 -12.99 -4.74 -1.39
N VAL A 123 -11.69 -4.92 -1.67
CA VAL A 123 -10.82 -5.82 -0.90
C VAL A 123 -10.62 -5.28 0.52
N THR A 124 -10.29 -4.01 0.67
CA THR A 124 -10.13 -3.35 1.98
C THR A 124 -11.41 -3.46 2.81
N ALA A 125 -12.59 -3.23 2.22
CA ALA A 125 -13.86 -3.36 2.95
C ALA A 125 -14.10 -4.78 3.47
N LEU A 126 -13.82 -5.80 2.66
CA LEU A 126 -13.94 -7.20 3.06
C LEU A 126 -12.92 -7.58 4.14
N HIS A 127 -11.66 -7.19 3.95
CA HIS A 127 -10.57 -7.53 4.86
C HIS A 127 -10.72 -6.81 6.20
N LEU A 128 -11.19 -5.56 6.21
CA LEU A 128 -11.51 -4.83 7.45
C LEU A 128 -12.63 -5.50 8.24
N ALA A 129 -13.71 -5.94 7.57
CA ALA A 129 -14.78 -6.68 8.23
C ALA A 129 -14.27 -8.01 8.85
N ARG A 130 -13.39 -8.73 8.13
CA ARG A 130 -12.76 -9.96 8.63
C ARG A 130 -11.85 -9.68 9.83
N ALA A 131 -10.98 -8.69 9.73
CA ALA A 131 -10.05 -8.32 10.78
C ALA A 131 -10.78 -7.93 12.07
N ARG A 132 -11.85 -7.13 11.97
CA ARG A 132 -12.72 -6.83 13.12
C ARG A 132 -13.31 -8.08 13.75
N GLY A 133 -13.78 -9.03 12.93
CA GLY A 133 -14.32 -10.30 13.40
C GLY A 133 -13.29 -11.12 14.18
N SER A 134 -12.08 -11.24 13.65
CA SER A 134 -10.96 -11.93 14.32
C SER A 134 -10.58 -11.25 15.65
N LEU A 135 -10.40 -9.92 15.66
CA LEU A 135 -10.09 -9.19 16.90
C LEU A 135 -11.19 -9.34 17.95
N ALA A 136 -12.47 -9.29 17.56
CA ALA A 136 -13.59 -9.50 18.47
C ALA A 136 -13.67 -10.93 19.02
N ALA A 137 -13.15 -11.92 18.28
CA ALA A 137 -12.99 -13.30 18.73
C ALA A 137 -11.76 -13.51 19.63
N GLY A 138 -10.94 -12.47 19.86
CA GLY A 138 -9.70 -12.56 20.61
C GLY A 138 -8.52 -13.12 19.80
N GLU A 139 -8.64 -13.19 18.47
CA GLU A 139 -7.57 -13.58 17.56
C GLU A 139 -6.66 -12.37 17.24
N GLU A 140 -5.43 -12.65 16.81
CA GLU A 140 -4.51 -11.64 16.30
C GLU A 140 -4.59 -11.54 14.77
N VAL A 141 -4.30 -10.36 14.21
CA VAL A 141 -4.30 -10.13 12.76
C VAL A 141 -2.95 -9.60 12.31
N GLU A 142 -2.25 -10.34 11.45
CA GLU A 142 -0.93 -9.96 10.95
C GLU A 142 -1.01 -9.02 9.74
N PHE A 143 -0.15 -8.01 9.72
CA PHE A 143 0.06 -7.03 8.65
C PHE A 143 1.56 -6.91 8.35
N GLY A 144 2.21 -8.04 8.05
CA GLY A 144 3.66 -8.10 7.82
C GLY A 144 4.43 -7.95 9.13
N PRO A 145 5.25 -6.90 9.32
CA PRO A 145 5.99 -6.69 10.58
C PRO A 145 5.10 -6.24 11.75
N LEU A 146 3.82 -5.95 11.50
CA LEU A 146 2.86 -5.52 12.50
C LEU A 146 1.85 -6.62 12.80
N THR A 147 1.50 -6.78 14.07
CA THR A 147 0.41 -7.66 14.49
C THR A 147 -0.61 -6.87 15.29
N ALA A 148 -1.85 -6.85 14.84
CA ALA A 148 -2.96 -6.24 15.58
C ALA A 148 -3.54 -7.22 16.61
N THR A 149 -3.82 -6.69 17.80
CA THR A 149 -4.46 -7.37 18.91
C THR A 149 -5.67 -6.56 19.37
N ALA A 150 -6.42 -7.07 20.35
CA ALA A 150 -7.53 -6.32 20.94
C ALA A 150 -7.09 -4.99 21.58
N ASP A 151 -5.86 -4.92 22.09
CA ASP A 151 -5.37 -3.78 22.88
C ASP A 151 -4.50 -2.79 22.10
N GLY A 152 -3.97 -3.21 20.94
CA GLY A 152 -3.07 -2.38 20.16
C GLY A 152 -2.40 -3.09 18.98
N LEU A 153 -1.24 -2.56 18.62
CA LEU A 153 -0.32 -3.16 17.65
C LEU A 153 0.92 -3.68 18.35
N ARG A 154 1.49 -4.76 17.85
CA ARG A 154 2.81 -5.26 18.21
C ARG A 154 3.77 -5.06 17.04
N HIS A 155 4.97 -4.55 17.32
CA HIS A 155 6.06 -4.37 16.35
C HIS A 155 7.40 -4.61 17.05
N ASP A 156 8.24 -5.52 16.53
CA ASP A 156 9.55 -5.86 17.11
C ASP A 156 9.52 -6.12 18.63
N GLY A 157 8.48 -6.82 19.10
CA GLY A 157 8.30 -7.14 20.52
C GLY A 157 7.84 -5.97 21.40
N LYS A 158 7.55 -4.80 20.81
CA LYS A 158 6.94 -3.64 21.50
C LYS A 158 5.44 -3.59 21.25
N ASP A 159 4.68 -3.45 22.33
CA ASP A 159 3.25 -3.17 22.26
C ASP A 159 2.99 -1.65 22.17
N ILE A 160 2.10 -1.28 21.26
CA ILE A 160 1.67 0.09 20.95
C ILE A 160 0.14 0.12 21.11
N SER A 161 -0.33 0.65 22.24
CA SER A 161 -1.78 0.71 22.51
C SER A 161 -2.50 1.55 21.46
N TRP A 162 -3.71 1.13 21.05
CA TRP A 162 -4.54 1.87 20.09
C TRP A 162 -4.69 3.35 20.46
N HIS A 163 -4.92 3.64 21.74
CA HIS A 163 -5.15 5.01 22.24
C HIS A 163 -3.87 5.87 22.29
N SER A 164 -2.70 5.24 22.17
CA SER A 164 -1.43 5.96 22.07
C SER A 164 -1.17 6.47 20.66
N ILE A 165 -1.76 5.85 19.63
CA ILE A 165 -1.52 6.18 18.22
C ILE A 165 -2.24 7.48 17.87
N THR A 166 -1.48 8.52 17.58
CA THR A 166 -1.99 9.86 17.23
C THR A 166 -2.16 10.03 15.72
N SER A 167 -1.37 9.33 14.92
CA SER A 167 -1.48 9.29 13.47
C SER A 167 -1.04 7.93 12.94
N CYS A 168 -1.78 7.38 11.96
CA CYS A 168 -1.36 6.24 11.16
C CYS A 168 -1.82 6.50 9.73
N ARG A 169 -0.90 6.61 8.78
CA ARG A 169 -1.23 6.96 7.40
C ARG A 169 -0.22 6.42 6.42
N TYR A 170 -0.68 6.16 5.21
CA TYR A 170 0.18 6.04 4.05
C TYR A 170 0.78 7.39 3.69
N GLY A 171 2.06 7.43 3.32
CA GLY A 171 2.72 8.63 2.81
C GLY A 171 3.82 8.28 1.81
N VAL A 172 4.08 9.18 0.87
CA VAL A 172 5.18 9.06 -0.09
C VAL A 172 6.16 10.20 0.15
N VAL A 173 7.43 9.88 0.35
CA VAL A 173 8.53 10.84 0.54
C VAL A 173 9.34 10.86 -0.74
N ILE A 174 9.26 11.95 -1.50
CA ILE A 174 9.84 12.02 -2.85
C ILE A 174 11.20 12.74 -2.84
N ALA A 175 11.30 13.79 -2.04
CA ALA A 175 12.52 14.52 -1.77
C ALA A 175 12.36 15.24 -0.43
N ASP A 176 13.28 15.02 0.50
CA ASP A 176 13.39 15.74 1.76
C ASP A 176 14.89 15.82 2.11
N GLU A 177 15.36 17.00 2.53
CA GLU A 177 16.75 17.19 2.95
C GLU A 177 17.03 16.50 4.29
N ASP A 178 15.99 16.27 5.10
CA ASP A 178 16.07 15.75 6.46
C ASP A 178 15.65 14.25 6.57
N GLU A 179 15.06 13.65 5.53
CA GLU A 179 14.69 12.22 5.54
C GLU A 179 15.64 11.38 4.68
N SER A 180 16.30 10.39 5.30
CA SER A 180 17.19 9.44 4.62
C SER A 180 16.46 8.30 3.90
N GLU A 181 15.15 8.17 4.12
CA GLU A 181 14.30 7.11 3.58
C GLU A 181 13.26 7.73 2.65
N LEU A 182 13.48 7.57 1.34
CA LEU A 182 12.55 7.98 0.29
C LEU A 182 11.59 6.83 -0.05
N GLY A 183 10.44 7.15 -0.65
CA GLY A 183 9.48 6.21 -1.18
C GLY A 183 8.16 6.12 -0.40
N ALA A 184 7.38 5.08 -0.71
CA ALA A 184 6.10 4.79 -0.07
C ALA A 184 6.26 4.11 1.29
N LEU A 185 5.68 4.70 2.32
CA LEU A 185 5.81 4.27 3.70
C LEU A 185 4.45 4.24 4.40
N LEU A 186 4.25 3.26 5.27
CA LEU A 186 3.38 3.42 6.42
C LEU A 186 4.08 4.35 7.42
N ARG A 187 3.43 5.45 7.79
CA ARG A 187 3.92 6.41 8.79
C ARG A 187 2.98 6.42 9.99
N MET A 188 3.53 6.14 11.15
CA MET A 188 2.79 6.11 12.41
C MET A 188 3.47 6.96 13.47
N GLU A 189 2.67 7.74 14.17
CA GLU A 189 3.04 8.52 15.35
C GLU A 189 2.25 7.99 16.55
N TYR A 190 2.93 7.77 17.67
CA TYR A 190 2.28 7.32 18.90
C TYR A 190 2.96 7.88 20.15
N ARG A 191 2.20 8.05 21.23
CA ARG A 191 2.69 8.61 22.48
C ARG A 191 3.59 7.63 23.23
N ALA A 192 4.66 8.15 23.83
CA ALA A 192 5.45 7.39 24.79
C ALA A 192 4.65 7.17 26.08
N ALA A 193 4.70 5.96 26.64
CA ALA A 193 4.06 5.64 27.92
C ALA A 193 4.69 6.42 29.10
N GLU A 194 5.96 6.79 28.98
CA GLU A 194 6.69 7.59 29.96
C GLU A 194 7.22 8.88 29.29
N GLY A 195 6.80 10.03 29.82
CA GLY A 195 7.28 11.33 29.37
C GLY A 195 8.78 11.47 29.62
N GLY A 196 9.59 11.40 28.56
CA GLY A 196 11.02 11.63 28.65
C GLY A 196 11.34 13.05 29.13
N ALA A 197 12.40 13.17 29.94
CA ALA A 197 12.85 14.42 30.57
C ALA A 197 13.21 15.59 29.62
N TYR A 198 13.15 15.36 28.29
CA TYR A 198 13.63 16.29 27.25
C TYR A 198 12.61 16.60 26.14
N GLY A 199 11.30 16.37 26.36
CA GLY A 199 10.28 17.24 25.77
C GLY A 199 9.66 16.89 24.41
N PHE A 200 9.81 15.67 23.88
CA PHE A 200 8.94 15.21 22.78
C PHE A 200 8.20 13.92 23.20
N PRO A 201 6.88 13.97 23.46
CA PRO A 201 6.14 12.85 24.03
C PRO A 201 5.72 11.80 22.98
N PHE A 202 6.40 11.74 21.83
CA PHE A 202 6.00 10.93 20.68
C PHE A 202 7.13 10.07 20.14
N HIS A 203 6.77 8.89 19.68
CA HIS A 203 7.60 7.99 18.88
C HIS A 203 7.07 7.92 17.45
N TRP A 204 7.98 7.64 16.52
CA TRP A 204 7.66 7.45 15.11
C TRP A 204 8.00 6.02 14.71
N LEU A 205 7.12 5.43 13.91
CA LEU A 205 7.35 4.19 13.20
C LEU A 205 7.17 4.46 11.70
N ARG A 206 8.17 4.04 10.92
CA ARG A 206 8.17 4.11 9.46
C ARG A 206 8.47 2.70 8.95
N ILE A 207 7.62 2.19 8.08
CA ILE A 207 7.78 0.86 7.47
C ILE A 207 7.53 1.01 5.98
N PRO A 208 8.38 0.43 5.09
CA PRO A 208 8.10 0.38 3.66
C PRO A 208 6.70 -0.17 3.38
N ALA A 209 5.93 0.51 2.53
CA ALA A 209 4.53 0.12 2.28
C ALA A 209 4.40 -1.30 1.69
N LEU A 210 5.42 -1.77 0.96
CA LEU A 210 5.45 -3.13 0.42
C LEU A 210 5.69 -4.22 1.48
N ASP A 211 6.15 -3.86 2.68
CA ASP A 211 6.29 -4.80 3.80
C ASP A 211 4.97 -4.95 4.58
N VAL A 212 4.01 -4.04 4.39
CA VAL A 212 2.73 -4.01 5.11
C VAL A 212 1.58 -4.42 4.17
N PRO A 213 1.17 -5.71 4.12
CA PRO A 213 -0.06 -6.09 3.44
C PRO A 213 -1.26 -5.39 4.07
N ASP A 214 -2.31 -5.20 3.28
CA ASP A 214 -3.61 -4.70 3.70
C ASP A 214 -3.49 -3.39 4.51
N MET A 215 -2.54 -2.53 4.15
CA MET A 215 -2.22 -1.30 4.88
C MET A 215 -3.44 -0.40 5.14
N ASP A 216 -4.37 -0.27 4.18
CA ASP A 216 -5.59 0.51 4.37
C ASP A 216 -6.54 -0.12 5.41
N VAL A 217 -6.49 -1.45 5.59
CA VAL A 217 -7.21 -2.15 6.66
C VAL A 217 -6.61 -1.81 8.01
N LEU A 218 -5.28 -1.87 8.13
CA LEU A 218 -4.56 -1.46 9.34
C LEU A 218 -4.87 0.00 9.71
N ILE A 219 -4.83 0.92 8.75
CA ILE A 219 -5.18 2.34 8.96
C ILE A 219 -6.62 2.46 9.45
N GLY A 220 -7.57 1.75 8.82
CA GLY A 220 -8.97 1.72 9.25
C GLY A 220 -9.15 1.22 10.68
N LEU A 221 -8.45 0.14 11.06
CA LEU A 221 -8.46 -0.36 12.44
C LEU A 221 -7.92 0.67 13.44
N VAL A 222 -6.81 1.35 13.11
CA VAL A 222 -6.27 2.41 13.97
C VAL A 222 -7.27 3.54 14.13
N ASP A 223 -7.85 4.02 13.03
CA ASP A 223 -8.79 5.14 13.03
C ASP A 223 -10.04 4.86 13.87
N GLU A 224 -10.49 3.60 13.92
CA GLU A 224 -11.64 3.16 14.70
C GLU A 224 -11.35 2.95 16.19
N ASN A 225 -10.14 2.49 16.54
CA ASN A 225 -9.80 2.13 17.92
C ASN A 225 -9.11 3.26 18.71
N ARG A 226 -8.77 4.38 18.05
CA ARG A 226 -8.20 5.56 18.73
C ARG A 226 -9.24 6.49 19.37
N THR A 227 -10.52 6.36 18.99
CA THR A 227 -11.63 7.18 19.51
C THR A 227 -12.18 6.62 20.81
#